data_AF-A0AA37QQV5-F1
#
_entry.id   AF-A0AA37QQV5-F1
#
_cell.length_a   1.000
_cell.length_b   1.000
_cell.length_c   1.000
_cell.angle_alpha   90.00
_cell.angle_beta   90.00
_cell.angle_gamma   90.00
#
_symmetry.space_group_name_H-M   'P 1'
#
loop_
_entity.id
_entity.type
_entity.pdbx_description
1 polymer ?
#
loop_
_entity_poly.entity_id
_entity_poly.type
_entity_poly.pdbx_seq_one_letter_code
_entity_poly.pdbx_strand_id
1 'polypeptide(L)'
;MVWREQCALLSTWREAAFIVLYDIKDFRAVTLDAALQAKGALEHAQSETLARFLVNEFIGCKVGDNDLRYMPGTRELSWYSINNETVGVRFSIPHRFRLNVVAPKRGLGIPHINRNIAPEQIHRHRMKATPEDMLKVQYEQATQSPKQAVHQLFRVYHTDFFNGFSMQTRELLNARLQEFNEARSERETRQATVRPRSNEPDDVETEQSAKKGPPEIC
;
A
#
# COMPACT_ATOMS: atom_id res chain seq x y z
N MET A 1 -25.54 -3.65 -4.78
CA MET A 1 -24.81 -3.37 -6.03
C MET A 1 -23.82 -2.20 -5.89
N VAL A 2 -24.20 -1.10 -5.22
CA VAL A 2 -23.40 0.15 -5.07
C VAL A 2 -22.02 -0.03 -4.40
N TRP A 3 -21.88 -0.92 -3.41
CA TRP A 3 -20.64 -1.05 -2.64
C TRP A 3 -19.42 -1.52 -3.45
N ARG A 4 -19.64 -2.27 -4.54
CA ARG A 4 -18.56 -2.85 -5.34
C ARG A 4 -17.74 -1.77 -6.04
N GLU A 5 -18.41 -0.91 -6.79
CA GLU A 5 -17.76 0.20 -7.49
C GLU A 5 -17.21 1.20 -6.48
N GLN A 6 -17.94 1.48 -5.40
CA GLN A 6 -17.45 2.38 -4.35
C GLN A 6 -16.11 1.89 -3.75
N CYS A 7 -15.94 0.60 -3.49
CA CYS A 7 -14.67 0.06 -3.00
C CYS A 7 -13.53 0.24 -4.02
N ALA A 8 -13.83 0.08 -5.31
CA ALA A 8 -12.85 0.33 -6.37
C ALA A 8 -12.47 1.81 -6.44
N LEU A 9 -13.44 2.73 -6.33
CA LEU A 9 -13.19 4.17 -6.30
C LEU A 9 -12.39 4.61 -5.06
N LEU A 10 -12.61 3.96 -3.91
CA LEU A 10 -11.88 4.20 -2.67
C LEU A 10 -10.43 3.67 -2.71
N SER A 11 -10.07 2.84 -3.69
CA SER A 11 -8.68 2.37 -3.87
C SER A 11 -7.67 3.51 -4.07
N THR A 12 -8.14 4.72 -4.38
CA THR A 12 -7.35 5.97 -4.37
C THR A 12 -6.60 6.21 -3.07
N TRP A 13 -7.15 5.75 -1.93
CA TRP A 13 -6.56 5.90 -0.60
C TRP A 13 -6.30 4.54 0.06
N ARG A 14 -6.06 3.50 -0.73
CA ARG A 14 -5.99 2.11 -0.26
C ARG A 14 -5.10 1.89 0.96
N GLU A 15 -3.96 2.58 1.04
CA GLU A 15 -2.98 2.43 2.12
C GLU A 15 -3.36 3.25 3.36
N ALA A 16 -4.36 4.13 3.27
CA ALA A 16 -4.80 4.98 4.39
C ALA A 16 -6.29 4.80 4.72
N ALA A 17 -6.98 3.87 4.07
CA ALA A 17 -8.42 3.68 4.21
C ALA A 17 -8.79 2.22 4.49
N PHE A 18 -9.78 2.06 5.36
CA PHE A 18 -10.43 0.79 5.66
C PHE A 18 -11.91 1.05 5.94
N ILE A 19 -12.71 -0.02 5.91
CA ILE A 19 -14.15 0.03 6.14
C ILE A 19 -14.43 -0.43 7.55
N VAL A 20 -15.20 0.36 8.30
CA VAL A 20 -15.73 -0.03 9.60
C VAL A 20 -17.14 -0.58 9.41
N LEU A 21 -17.32 -1.84 9.76
CA LEU A 21 -18.64 -2.45 9.93
C LEU A 21 -19.02 -2.30 11.39
N TYR A 22 -20.16 -1.68 11.66
CA TYR A 22 -20.69 -1.55 13.00
C TYR A 22 -22.01 -2.31 13.09
N ASP A 23 -22.15 -3.13 14.13
CA ASP A 23 -23.42 -3.73 14.52
C ASP A 23 -23.67 -3.47 16.01
N ILE A 24 -24.78 -3.97 16.55
CA ILE A 24 -25.17 -3.75 17.94
C ILE A 24 -24.17 -4.41 18.92
N LYS A 25 -23.46 -5.45 18.47
CA LYS A 25 -22.62 -6.31 19.31
C LYS A 25 -21.14 -5.92 19.24
N ASP A 26 -20.64 -5.49 18.08
CA ASP A 26 -19.23 -5.21 17.88
C ASP A 26 -18.94 -4.26 16.70
N PHE A 27 -17.71 -3.76 16.67
CA PHE A 27 -17.12 -3.04 15.55
C PHE A 27 -16.07 -3.93 14.88
N ARG A 28 -16.19 -4.10 13.56
CA ARG A 28 -15.25 -4.85 12.73
C ARG A 28 -14.60 -3.97 11.70
N ALA A 29 -13.35 -4.28 11.35
CA ALA A 29 -12.62 -3.62 10.30
C ALA A 29 -12.44 -4.56 9.10
N VAL A 30 -12.59 -4.00 7.90
CA VAL A 30 -12.41 -4.67 6.61
C VAL A 30 -11.48 -3.83 5.75
N THR A 31 -10.44 -4.44 5.19
CA THR A 31 -9.57 -3.74 4.22
C THR A 31 -10.28 -3.58 2.88
N LEU A 32 -9.92 -2.56 2.09
CA LEU A 32 -10.49 -2.40 0.75
C LEU A 32 -10.23 -3.62 -0.16
N ASP A 33 -9.07 -4.26 -0.01
CA ASP A 33 -8.72 -5.49 -0.75
C ASP A 33 -9.71 -6.62 -0.42
N ALA A 34 -9.98 -6.84 0.87
CA ALA A 34 -10.93 -7.87 1.31
C ALA A 34 -12.36 -7.55 0.85
N ALA A 35 -12.77 -6.28 0.88
CA ALA A 35 -14.07 -5.85 0.38
C ALA A 35 -14.22 -6.06 -1.14
N LEU A 36 -13.17 -5.76 -1.92
CA LEU A 36 -13.14 -6.00 -3.37
C LEU A 36 -13.17 -7.50 -3.68
N GLN A 37 -12.38 -8.31 -2.96
CA GLN A 37 -12.37 -9.76 -3.11
C GLN A 37 -13.74 -10.39 -2.81
N ALA A 38 -14.42 -9.89 -1.77
CA ALA A 38 -15.79 -10.28 -1.44
C ALA A 38 -16.84 -9.70 -2.39
N LYS A 39 -16.42 -9.02 -3.47
CA LYS A 39 -17.32 -8.41 -4.46
C LYS A 39 -18.37 -7.52 -3.78
N GLY A 40 -17.93 -6.70 -2.81
CA GLY A 40 -18.78 -5.75 -2.08
C GLY A 40 -19.79 -6.37 -1.12
N ALA A 41 -19.82 -7.70 -0.98
CA ALA A 41 -20.57 -8.40 0.06
C ALA A 41 -19.76 -8.34 1.37
N LEU A 42 -19.81 -7.19 2.05
CA LEU A 42 -18.97 -6.88 3.21
C LEU A 42 -19.14 -7.88 4.37
N GLU A 43 -20.30 -8.52 4.47
CA GLU A 43 -20.59 -9.58 5.43
C GLU A 43 -19.74 -10.86 5.21
N HIS A 44 -19.31 -11.11 3.98
CA HIS A 44 -18.44 -12.23 3.60
C HIS A 44 -16.97 -11.84 3.50
N ALA A 45 -16.66 -10.55 3.62
CA ALA A 45 -15.28 -10.09 3.58
C ALA A 45 -14.52 -10.54 4.83
N GLN A 46 -13.25 -10.92 4.63
CA GLN A 46 -12.35 -11.15 5.75
C GLN A 46 -12.30 -9.89 6.62
N SER A 47 -12.65 -10.05 7.89
CA SER A 47 -12.74 -8.98 8.87
C SER A 47 -12.08 -9.41 10.17
N GLU A 48 -11.69 -8.42 10.97
CA GLU A 48 -11.25 -8.61 12.34
C GLU A 48 -11.92 -7.56 13.24
N THR A 49 -11.81 -7.71 14.56
CA THR A 49 -12.34 -6.70 15.49
C THR A 49 -11.60 -5.38 15.29
N LEU A 50 -12.31 -4.25 15.39
CA LEU A 50 -11.73 -2.93 15.17
C LEU A 50 -10.54 -2.68 16.11
N ALA A 51 -10.62 -3.13 17.37
CA ALA A 51 -9.54 -3.01 18.33
C ALA A 51 -8.26 -3.72 17.85
N ARG A 52 -8.39 -4.96 17.36
CA ARG A 52 -7.25 -5.74 16.84
C ARG A 52 -6.66 -5.11 15.59
N PHE A 53 -7.51 -4.64 14.68
CA PHE A 53 -7.09 -3.93 13.48
C PHE A 53 -6.31 -2.66 13.80
N LEU A 54 -6.81 -1.82 14.72
CA LEU A 54 -6.13 -0.59 15.10
C LEU A 54 -4.75 -0.85 15.70
N VAL A 55 -4.57 -1.93 16.45
CA VAL A 55 -3.25 -2.31 16.99
C VAL A 55 -2.32 -2.82 15.90
N ASN A 56 -2.79 -3.76 15.07
CA ASN A 56 -1.91 -4.47 14.12
C ASN A 56 -1.62 -3.67 12.85
N GLU A 57 -2.60 -2.92 12.37
CA GLU A 57 -2.55 -2.24 11.07
C GLU A 57 -2.30 -0.74 11.23
N PHE A 58 -3.01 -0.06 12.12
CA PHE A 58 -2.83 1.39 12.31
C PHE A 58 -1.61 1.73 13.17
N ILE A 59 -1.53 1.22 14.40
CA ILE A 59 -0.35 1.41 15.28
C ILE A 59 0.88 0.73 14.68
N GLY A 60 0.68 -0.40 13.98
CA GLY A 60 1.71 -1.07 13.19
C GLY A 60 2.15 -0.32 11.92
N CYS A 61 1.62 0.88 11.66
CA CYS A 61 1.95 1.74 10.52
C CYS A 61 1.80 1.06 9.14
N LYS A 62 0.89 0.09 9.02
CA LYS A 62 0.54 -0.56 7.74
C LYS A 62 -0.63 0.10 7.03
N VAL A 63 -1.48 0.79 7.80
CA VAL A 63 -2.58 1.61 7.29
C VAL A 63 -2.53 2.98 7.93
N GLY A 64 -2.47 4.01 7.10
CA GLY A 64 -2.42 5.40 7.51
C GLY A 64 -1.48 6.21 6.63
N ASP A 65 -1.68 7.52 6.58
CA ASP A 65 -0.82 8.44 5.84
C ASP A 65 -0.78 9.79 6.55
N ASN A 66 0.39 10.46 6.53
CA ASN A 66 0.58 11.74 7.24
C ASN A 66 0.07 12.95 6.43
N ASP A 67 -0.12 12.77 5.13
CA ASP A 67 -0.51 13.80 4.18
C ASP A 67 -2.01 13.72 3.86
N LEU A 68 -2.67 12.58 4.06
CA LEU A 68 -4.14 12.47 4.04
C LEU A 68 -4.76 13.17 5.25
N ARG A 69 -5.46 14.28 4.99
CA ARG A 69 -6.05 15.13 6.04
C ARG A 69 -7.46 15.56 5.68
N TYR A 70 -8.34 15.52 6.68
CA TYR A 70 -9.68 16.10 6.58
C TYR A 70 -9.77 17.34 7.45
N MET A 71 -10.16 18.47 6.87
CA MET A 71 -10.38 19.74 7.55
C MET A 71 -11.87 19.95 7.80
N PRO A 72 -12.37 19.78 9.05
CA PRO A 72 -13.81 19.81 9.32
C PRO A 72 -14.47 21.16 9.08
N GLY A 73 -13.71 22.26 9.26
CA GLY A 73 -14.19 23.64 9.09
C GLY A 73 -14.53 23.97 7.64
N THR A 74 -13.66 23.59 6.71
CA THR A 74 -13.85 23.80 5.26
C THR A 74 -14.51 22.61 4.56
N ARG A 75 -14.66 21.48 5.27
CA ARG A 75 -15.11 20.18 4.72
C ARG A 75 -14.26 19.75 3.53
N GLU A 76 -12.95 19.90 3.67
CA GLU A 76 -11.99 19.62 2.62
C GLU A 76 -11.15 18.41 3.00
N LEU A 77 -11.06 17.44 2.08
CA LEU A 77 -10.15 16.32 2.17
C LEU A 77 -8.95 16.61 1.27
N SER A 78 -7.74 16.56 1.81
CA SER A 78 -6.50 16.79 1.06
C SER A 78 -5.53 15.63 1.22
N TRP A 79 -4.71 15.38 0.20
CA TRP A 79 -3.64 14.38 0.25
C TRP A 79 -2.53 14.70 -0.75
N TYR A 80 -1.35 14.13 -0.51
CA TYR A 80 -0.24 14.21 -1.45
C TYR A 80 -0.39 13.12 -2.53
N SER A 81 -0.43 13.52 -3.80
CA SER A 81 -0.70 12.61 -4.92
C SER A 81 0.58 12.05 -5.55
N ILE A 82 0.43 10.98 -6.33
CA ILE A 82 1.53 10.39 -7.12
C ILE A 82 2.18 11.39 -8.10
N ASN A 83 1.45 12.44 -8.48
CA ASN A 83 1.94 13.51 -9.36
C ASN A 83 2.78 14.56 -8.61
N ASN A 84 3.15 14.30 -7.36
CA ASN A 84 3.93 15.20 -6.50
C ASN A 84 3.26 16.56 -6.24
N GLU A 85 1.92 16.57 -6.16
CA GLU A 85 1.13 17.74 -5.75
C GLU A 85 0.17 17.37 -4.62
N THR A 86 -0.05 18.31 -3.69
CA THR A 86 -1.12 18.22 -2.69
C THR A 86 -2.43 18.65 -3.33
N VAL A 87 -3.36 17.70 -3.46
CA VAL A 87 -4.70 17.98 -3.98
C VAL A 87 -5.70 18.11 -2.86
N GLY A 88 -6.70 18.95 -3.05
CA GLY A 88 -7.83 19.15 -2.13
C GLY A 88 -9.16 18.96 -2.85
N VAL A 89 -10.14 18.37 -2.16
CA VAL A 89 -11.50 18.23 -2.67
C VAL A 89 -12.50 18.55 -1.58
N ARG A 90 -13.59 19.23 -1.95
CA ARG A 90 -14.72 19.39 -1.04
C ARG A 90 -15.38 18.04 -0.81
N PHE A 91 -15.27 17.54 0.41
CA PHE A 91 -15.70 16.21 0.80
C PHE A 91 -16.68 16.31 1.98
N SER A 92 -17.96 16.08 1.69
CA SER A 92 -19.00 16.14 2.72
C SER A 92 -19.14 14.77 3.37
N ILE A 93 -18.86 14.70 4.67
CA ILE A 93 -19.04 13.48 5.48
C ILE A 93 -20.38 13.60 6.21
N PRO A 94 -21.42 12.83 5.84
CA PRO A 94 -22.74 12.92 6.47
C PRO A 94 -22.74 12.38 7.90
N HIS A 95 -21.95 11.33 8.17
CA HIS A 95 -21.85 10.68 9.47
C HIS A 95 -20.40 10.68 9.95
N ARG A 96 -20.18 11.20 11.15
CA ARG A 96 -18.83 11.28 11.75
C ARG A 96 -18.72 10.30 12.89
N PHE A 97 -17.75 9.41 12.79
CA PHE A 97 -17.25 8.64 13.91
C PHE A 97 -15.93 9.26 14.36
N ARG A 98 -15.74 9.44 15.68
CA ARG A 98 -14.54 10.07 16.24
C ARG A 98 -13.78 9.05 17.07
N LEU A 99 -12.57 8.74 16.61
CA LEU A 99 -11.57 8.06 17.41
C LEU A 99 -10.69 9.12 18.09
N ASN A 100 -10.67 9.14 19.43
CA ASN A 100 -9.79 10.02 20.18
C ASN A 100 -8.43 9.33 20.34
N VAL A 101 -7.49 9.69 19.47
CA VAL A 101 -6.10 9.24 19.54
C VAL A 101 -5.25 10.38 20.11
N VAL A 102 -4.57 10.13 21.24
CA VAL A 102 -3.64 11.10 21.83
C VAL A 102 -2.26 10.86 21.22
N ALA A 103 -1.95 11.60 20.16
CA ALA A 103 -0.62 11.56 19.57
C ALA A 103 0.38 12.36 20.42
N PRO A 104 1.66 11.96 20.49
CA PRO A 104 2.72 12.81 21.04
C PRO A 104 2.75 14.12 20.25
N LYS A 105 2.80 15.27 20.96
CA LYS A 105 2.62 16.62 20.41
C LYS A 105 3.43 16.83 19.12
N ARG A 106 2.75 16.86 17.98
CA ARG A 106 3.28 17.39 16.71
C ARG A 106 2.37 18.53 16.27
N GLY A 107 2.94 19.72 16.12
CA GLY A 107 2.24 20.85 15.51
C GLY A 107 2.07 20.57 14.02
N LEU A 108 0.93 20.02 13.63
CA LEU A 108 0.59 19.89 12.21
C LEU A 108 -0.06 21.19 11.76
N GLY A 109 0.65 21.97 10.95
CA GLY A 109 0.09 23.14 10.28
C GLY A 109 -1.02 22.77 9.28
N ILE A 110 -1.77 23.78 8.85
CA ILE A 110 -2.74 23.65 7.76
C ILE A 110 -1.97 23.21 6.50
N PRO A 111 -2.37 22.12 5.81
CA PRO A 111 -1.68 21.67 4.61
C PRO A 111 -1.79 22.74 3.50
N HIS A 112 -0.70 22.97 2.78
CA HIS A 112 -0.72 23.83 1.59
C HIS A 112 -1.29 23.02 0.41
N ILE A 113 -2.45 23.41 -0.09
CA ILE A 113 -3.10 22.75 -1.22
C ILE A 113 -2.63 23.40 -2.51
N ASN A 114 -1.95 22.62 -3.35
CA ASN A 114 -1.50 23.07 -4.67
C ASN A 114 -2.67 23.18 -5.65
N ARG A 115 -3.63 22.26 -5.56
CA ARG A 115 -4.73 22.16 -6.52
C ARG A 115 -6.04 21.70 -5.87
N ASN A 116 -7.11 22.46 -6.09
CA ASN A 116 -8.46 22.01 -5.79
C ASN A 116 -9.03 21.24 -7.00
N ILE A 117 -9.54 20.04 -6.74
CA ILE A 117 -10.11 19.15 -7.75
C ILE A 117 -11.61 18.95 -7.52
N ALA A 118 -12.32 18.56 -8.57
CA ALA A 118 -13.72 18.16 -8.47
C ALA A 118 -13.86 16.72 -7.93
N PRO A 119 -14.97 16.35 -7.27
CA PRO A 119 -15.18 15.00 -6.74
C PRO A 119 -15.00 13.87 -7.76
N GLU A 120 -15.38 14.10 -9.02
CA GLU A 120 -15.29 13.13 -10.10
C GLU A 120 -13.84 12.87 -10.54
N GLN A 121 -12.92 13.75 -10.15
CA GLN A 121 -11.48 13.66 -10.47
C GLN A 121 -10.69 12.91 -9.40
N ILE A 122 -11.27 12.61 -8.23
CA ILE A 122 -10.58 11.98 -7.09
C ILE A 122 -9.75 10.77 -7.53
N HIS A 123 -10.33 9.89 -8.35
CA HIS A 123 -9.70 8.62 -8.76
C HIS A 123 -8.46 8.80 -9.66
N ARG A 124 -8.35 9.96 -10.32
CA ARG A 124 -7.22 10.34 -11.18
C ARG A 124 -6.04 10.92 -10.40
N HIS A 125 -6.25 11.27 -9.13
CA HIS A 125 -5.23 11.79 -8.24
C HIS A 125 -4.95 10.77 -7.14
N ARG A 126 -4.38 9.63 -7.51
CA ARG A 126 -3.97 8.56 -6.57
C ARG A 126 -3.09 9.13 -5.45
N MET A 127 -3.40 8.81 -4.20
CA MET A 127 -2.52 9.11 -3.07
C MET A 127 -1.17 8.44 -3.25
N LYS A 128 -0.09 9.19 -3.01
CA LYS A 128 1.27 8.67 -3.07
C LYS A 128 1.45 7.59 -1.99
N ALA A 129 2.12 6.52 -2.35
CA ALA A 129 2.46 5.42 -1.44
C ALA A 129 3.84 4.88 -1.82
N THR A 130 4.56 4.30 -0.86
CA THR A 130 5.82 3.63 -1.17
C THR A 130 5.56 2.27 -1.83
N PRO A 131 6.52 1.70 -2.58
CA PRO A 131 6.41 0.34 -3.09
C PRO A 131 6.10 -0.70 -1.99
N GLU A 132 6.65 -0.50 -0.79
CA GLU A 132 6.42 -1.35 0.38
C GLU A 132 4.96 -1.28 0.85
N ASP A 133 4.39 -0.08 0.94
CA ASP A 133 2.99 0.13 1.34
C ASP A 133 2.03 -0.43 0.28
N MET A 134 2.31 -0.16 -1.00
CA MET A 134 1.51 -0.65 -2.13
C MET A 134 1.46 -2.18 -2.16
N LEU A 135 2.60 -2.84 -1.92
CA LEU A 135 2.66 -4.30 -1.94
C LEU A 135 2.33 -4.93 -0.58
N LYS A 136 2.20 -4.14 0.49
CA LYS A 136 2.06 -4.61 1.89
C LYS A 136 3.17 -5.58 2.31
N VAL A 137 4.38 -5.36 1.81
CA VAL A 137 5.54 -6.21 2.13
C VAL A 137 6.55 -5.36 2.90
N GLN A 138 6.67 -5.63 4.20
CA GLN A 138 7.60 -4.95 5.10
C GLN A 138 9.07 -5.21 4.71
N TYR A 139 9.96 -4.29 5.10
CA TYR A 139 11.39 -4.38 4.81
C TYR A 139 12.13 -5.39 5.72
N GLU A 140 11.72 -5.47 6.99
CA GLU A 140 12.46 -6.20 8.03
C GLU A 140 12.01 -7.65 8.21
N GLN A 141 10.78 -7.99 7.81
CA GLN A 141 10.20 -9.33 7.92
C GLN A 141 9.60 -9.74 6.58
N ALA A 142 10.45 -10.18 5.65
CA ALA A 142 10.04 -10.67 4.34
C ALA A 142 9.38 -12.06 4.43
N THR A 143 8.21 -12.13 5.07
CA THR A 143 7.37 -13.35 5.10
C THR A 143 6.72 -13.61 3.73
N GLN A 144 6.66 -12.60 2.87
CA GLN A 144 6.04 -12.68 1.55
C GLN A 144 6.93 -12.06 0.48
N SER A 145 7.15 -12.77 -0.63
CA SER A 145 7.89 -12.20 -1.77
C SER A 145 7.04 -11.14 -2.49
N PRO A 146 7.65 -10.05 -3.02
CA PRO A 146 6.95 -9.05 -3.81
C PRO A 146 6.16 -9.65 -4.99
N LYS A 147 6.71 -10.70 -5.62
CA LYS A 147 6.01 -11.44 -6.69
C LYS A 147 4.73 -12.11 -6.21
N GLN A 148 4.75 -12.74 -5.03
CA GLN A 148 3.54 -13.34 -4.44
C GLN A 148 2.51 -12.27 -4.05
N ALA A 149 2.97 -11.11 -3.55
CA ALA A 149 2.07 -9.99 -3.22
C ALA A 149 1.33 -9.46 -4.47
N VAL A 150 2.04 -9.20 -5.56
CA VAL A 150 1.42 -8.81 -6.84
C VAL A 150 0.45 -9.88 -7.34
N HIS A 151 0.81 -11.16 -7.24
CA HIS A 151 -0.09 -12.26 -7.64
C HIS A 151 -1.38 -12.31 -6.82
N GLN A 152 -1.31 -12.00 -5.53
CA GLN A 152 -2.51 -11.87 -4.69
C GLN A 152 -3.34 -10.65 -5.10
N LEU A 153 -2.71 -9.50 -5.34
CA LEU A 153 -3.41 -8.29 -5.79
C LEU A 153 -4.05 -8.46 -7.16
N PHE A 154 -3.42 -9.23 -8.06
CA PHE A 154 -4.02 -9.60 -9.34
C PHE A 154 -5.38 -10.29 -9.14
N ARG A 155 -5.49 -11.22 -8.19
CA ARG A 155 -6.76 -11.90 -7.88
C ARG A 155 -7.83 -10.97 -7.31
N VAL A 156 -7.42 -9.83 -6.74
CA VAL A 156 -8.33 -8.84 -6.15
C VAL A 156 -8.73 -7.77 -7.17
N TYR A 157 -7.84 -7.37 -8.07
CA TYR A 157 -8.04 -6.20 -8.95
C TYR A 157 -8.29 -6.57 -10.43
N HIS A 158 -8.03 -7.80 -10.86
CA HIS A 158 -8.20 -8.15 -12.27
C HIS A 158 -9.67 -8.05 -12.70
N THR A 159 -9.90 -7.41 -13.84
CA THR A 159 -11.24 -7.03 -14.31
C THR A 159 -12.13 -8.23 -14.66
N ASP A 160 -11.55 -9.38 -15.01
CA ASP A 160 -12.29 -10.65 -15.24
C ASP A 160 -13.10 -11.10 -14.02
N PHE A 161 -12.70 -10.72 -12.80
CA PHE A 161 -13.43 -11.08 -11.59
C PHE A 161 -14.66 -10.18 -11.34
N PHE A 162 -14.82 -9.12 -12.12
CA PHE A 162 -15.83 -8.06 -11.94
C PHE A 162 -16.73 -7.88 -13.17
N ASN A 163 -17.48 -8.94 -13.50
CA ASN A 163 -18.61 -8.84 -14.41
C ASN A 163 -19.63 -7.82 -13.89
N GLY A 164 -20.01 -6.86 -14.74
CA GLY A 164 -21.01 -5.82 -14.42
C GLY A 164 -20.46 -4.49 -13.92
N PHE A 165 -19.13 -4.30 -13.84
CA PHE A 165 -18.57 -2.97 -13.56
C PHE A 165 -18.68 -2.06 -14.77
N SER A 166 -18.92 -0.77 -14.51
CA SER A 166 -18.78 0.28 -15.52
C SER A 166 -17.38 0.29 -16.13
N MET A 167 -17.29 0.77 -17.38
CA MET A 167 -16.01 0.86 -18.11
C MET A 167 -14.98 1.69 -17.33
N GLN A 168 -15.39 2.82 -16.76
CA GLN A 168 -14.52 3.68 -15.96
C GLN A 168 -13.94 2.95 -14.74
N THR A 169 -14.74 2.11 -14.07
CA THR A 169 -14.26 1.35 -12.91
C THR A 169 -13.28 0.26 -13.34
N ARG A 170 -13.51 -0.39 -14.49
CA ARG A 170 -12.56 -1.37 -15.04
C ARG A 170 -11.23 -0.75 -15.43
N GLU A 171 -11.27 0.41 -16.08
CA GLU A 171 -10.07 1.21 -16.39
C GLU A 171 -9.29 1.58 -15.13
N LEU A 172 -10.01 2.01 -14.07
CA LEU A 172 -9.39 2.30 -12.78
C LEU A 172 -8.71 1.06 -12.19
N LEU A 173 -9.38 -0.09 -12.15
CA LEU A 173 -8.80 -1.31 -11.61
C LEU A 173 -7.57 -1.79 -12.40
N ASN A 174 -7.61 -1.67 -13.73
CA ASN A 174 -6.45 -1.96 -14.58
C ASN A 174 -5.28 -1.02 -14.29
N ALA A 175 -5.56 0.28 -14.10
CA ALA A 175 -4.54 1.26 -13.71
C ALA A 175 -3.93 0.90 -12.34
N ARG A 176 -4.75 0.50 -11.35
CA ARG A 176 -4.26 0.04 -10.03
C ARG A 176 -3.37 -1.20 -10.15
N LEU A 177 -3.72 -2.13 -11.02
CA LEU A 177 -2.91 -3.33 -11.25
C LEU A 177 -1.54 -2.98 -11.88
N GLN A 178 -1.54 -2.03 -12.82
CA GLN A 178 -0.31 -1.51 -13.42
C GLN A 178 0.59 -0.84 -12.37
N GLU A 179 0.01 -0.01 -11.50
CA GLU A 179 0.71 0.61 -10.37
C GLU A 179 1.39 -0.43 -9.47
N PHE A 180 0.74 -1.57 -9.20
CA PHE A 180 1.37 -2.64 -8.39
C PHE A 180 2.54 -3.32 -9.11
N ASN A 181 2.46 -3.48 -10.43
CA ASN A 181 3.58 -4.02 -11.21
C ASN A 181 4.77 -3.06 -11.19
N GLU A 182 4.52 -1.76 -11.34
CA GLU A 182 5.54 -0.71 -11.28
C GLU A 182 6.21 -0.66 -9.90
N ALA A 183 5.43 -0.70 -8.82
CA ALA A 183 5.95 -0.77 -7.45
C ALA A 183 6.87 -1.98 -7.25
N ARG A 184 6.51 -3.15 -7.82
CA ARG A 184 7.37 -4.34 -7.77
C ARG A 184 8.69 -4.11 -8.51
N SER A 185 8.64 -3.59 -9.74
CA SER A 185 9.85 -3.34 -10.53
C SER A 185 10.76 -2.28 -9.89
N GLU A 186 10.18 -1.23 -9.32
CA GLU A 186 10.92 -0.20 -8.61
C GLU A 186 11.66 -0.80 -7.40
N ARG A 187 10.98 -1.64 -6.61
CA ARG A 187 11.60 -2.32 -5.47
C ARG A 187 12.73 -3.25 -5.89
N GLU A 188 12.54 -4.05 -6.94
CA GLU A 188 13.59 -4.93 -7.48
C GLU A 188 14.83 -4.12 -7.91
N THR A 189 14.62 -2.95 -8.53
CA THR A 189 15.70 -2.03 -8.94
C THR A 189 16.44 -1.43 -7.74
N ARG A 190 15.71 -0.98 -6.69
CA ARG A 190 16.30 -0.47 -5.45
C ARG A 190 17.13 -1.55 -4.73
N GLN A 191 16.68 -2.80 -4.74
CA GLN A 191 17.43 -3.91 -4.13
C GLN A 191 18.70 -4.25 -4.92
N ALA A 192 18.65 -4.19 -6.25
CA ALA A 192 19.82 -4.44 -7.10
C ALA A 192 20.92 -3.37 -6.93
N THR A 193 20.55 -2.12 -6.67
CA THR A 193 21.49 -1.01 -6.44
C THR A 193 22.13 -1.02 -5.05
N VAL A 194 21.43 -1.54 -4.03
CA VAL A 194 21.95 -1.59 -2.65
C VAL A 194 22.88 -2.79 -2.42
N ARG A 195 22.80 -3.86 -3.22
CA ARG A 195 23.76 -4.97 -3.13
C ARG A 195 25.14 -4.49 -3.58
N PRO A 196 26.17 -4.47 -2.69
CA PRO A 196 27.53 -4.20 -3.13
C PRO A 196 27.93 -5.24 -4.18
N ARG A 197 28.72 -4.85 -5.17
CA ARG A 197 29.48 -5.78 -6.01
C ARG A 197 30.42 -6.58 -5.12
N SER A 198 29.94 -7.63 -4.48
CA SER A 198 30.82 -8.66 -3.95
C SER A 198 31.29 -9.50 -5.13
N ASN A 199 32.61 -9.48 -5.34
CA ASN A 199 33.44 -10.30 -6.23
C ASN A 199 34.09 -9.52 -7.39
N GLU A 200 35.04 -8.66 -7.07
CA GLU A 200 36.32 -8.76 -7.77
C GLU A 200 37.14 -9.84 -7.05
N PRO A 201 37.61 -10.89 -7.74
CA PRO A 201 38.60 -11.79 -7.16
C PRO A 201 39.91 -11.00 -7.01
N ASP A 202 40.42 -10.87 -5.79
CA ASP A 202 41.82 -10.54 -5.57
C ASP A 202 42.64 -11.70 -6.16
N ASP A 203 43.16 -11.50 -7.37
CA ASP A 203 44.22 -12.32 -7.94
C ASP A 203 45.47 -12.16 -7.06
N VAL A 204 45.55 -12.92 -5.97
CA VAL A 204 46.80 -13.18 -5.27
C VAL A 204 47.44 -14.40 -5.91
N GLU A 205 48.24 -14.15 -6.95
CA GLU A 205 49.22 -15.10 -7.46
C GLU A 205 50.11 -15.57 -6.31
N THR A 206 49.83 -16.76 -5.78
CA THR A 206 50.75 -17.46 -4.90
C THR A 206 51.50 -18.48 -5.73
N GLU A 207 52.54 -18.02 -6.43
CA GLU A 207 53.62 -18.90 -6.87
C GLU A 207 54.34 -19.43 -5.62
N GLN A 208 54.07 -20.68 -5.23
CA GLN A 208 55.05 -21.46 -4.46
C GLN A 208 55.38 -22.75 -5.17
N SER A 209 56.57 -22.66 -5.76
CA SER A 209 57.32 -23.65 -6.50
C SER A 209 57.50 -24.96 -5.72
N ALA A 210 57.23 -26.05 -6.43
CA ALA A 210 57.55 -27.40 -6.02
C ALA A 210 59.07 -27.62 -5.88
N LYS A 211 59.51 -28.18 -4.74
CA LYS A 211 60.77 -28.95 -4.68
C LYS A 211 60.49 -30.34 -4.12
N LYS A 212 60.52 -31.32 -5.03
CA LYS A 212 60.69 -32.75 -4.76
C LYS A 212 62.12 -33.01 -4.25
N GLY A 213 62.26 -33.80 -3.20
CA GLY A 213 63.49 -34.47 -2.77
C GLY A 213 63.15 -35.86 -2.19
N PRO A 214 63.97 -36.91 -2.43
CA PRO A 214 63.56 -38.32 -2.44
C PRO A 214 63.55 -39.00 -1.05
N PRO A 215 63.01 -40.23 -0.94
CA PRO A 215 62.98 -40.97 0.31
C PRO A 215 64.33 -41.63 0.57
N GLU A 216 64.83 -41.55 1.80
CA GLU A 216 65.91 -42.40 2.28
C GLU A 216 65.39 -43.43 3.29
N ILE A 217 65.96 -44.62 3.11
CA ILE A 217 65.71 -45.90 3.73
C ILE A 217 66.63 -46.01 4.95
N CYS A 218 66.09 -46.42 6.10
CA CYS A 218 66.66 -47.34 7.09
C CYS A 218 65.64 -47.57 8.21
#